data_AF-A0A8C7XSE2-F1
#
_entry.id   AF-A0A8C7XSE2-F1
#
_cell.length_a   1.000
_cell.length_b   1.000
_cell.length_c   1.000
_cell.angle_alpha   90.00
_cell.angle_beta   90.00
_cell.angle_gamma   90.00
#
_symmetry.space_group_name_H-M   'P 1'
#
loop_
_entity.id
_entity.type
_entity.pdbx_description
1 polymer ?
#
loop_
_entity_poly.entity_id
_entity_poly.type
_entity_poly.pdbx_seq_one_letter_code
_entity_poly.pdbx_strand_id
1 'polypeptide(L)' 'MIASDSNVSMRDGFKERFLMTSNITHVFLNIKSVNFSDSGLYFCGHKNGASAVIFGATHLLVYGKII' A
#
# COMPACT_ATOMS: atom_id res chain seq x y z
N MET A 1 0.95 -4.64 -24.66
CA MET A 1 1.47 -4.24 -23.33
C MET A 1 0.59 -3.11 -22.84
N ILE A 2 -0.33 -3.38 -21.92
CA ILE A 2 -1.20 -2.35 -21.37
C ILE A 2 -0.42 -1.71 -20.22
N ALA A 3 0.27 -0.60 -20.50
CA ALA A 3 0.78 0.27 -19.45
C ALA A 3 -0.45 0.96 -18.85
N SER A 4 -0.85 0.54 -17.64
CA SER A 4 -1.84 1.27 -16.89
C SER A 4 -1.18 2.53 -16.33
N ASP A 5 -1.32 3.65 -17.05
CA ASP A 5 -1.19 5.01 -16.51
C ASP A 5 -2.35 5.32 -15.54
N SER A 6 -2.71 4.36 -14.69
CA SER A 6 -3.69 4.58 -13.64
C SER A 6 -3.01 5.46 -12.60
N ASN A 7 -3.23 6.77 -12.70
CA ASN A 7 -3.01 7.70 -11.61
C ASN A 7 -3.58 7.07 -10.35
N VAL A 8 -2.70 6.66 -9.45
CA VAL A 8 -3.04 6.12 -8.14
C VAL A 8 -3.91 7.17 -7.45
N SER A 9 -5.21 6.91 -7.35
CA SER A 9 -6.13 7.78 -6.61
C SER A 9 -6.13 7.36 -5.14
N MET A 10 -5.33 8.05 -4.33
CA MET A 10 -5.39 7.92 -2.89
C MET A 10 -6.74 8.46 -2.39
N ARG A 11 -7.54 7.61 -1.75
CA ARG A 11 -8.78 8.01 -1.07
C ARG A 11 -8.43 8.89 0.15
N ASP A 12 -9.21 9.94 0.39
CA ASP A 12 -8.96 10.91 1.46
C ASP A 12 -8.79 10.24 2.84
N GLY A 13 -7.78 10.67 3.60
CA GLY A 13 -7.41 10.14 4.92
C GLY A 13 -6.00 9.53 5.02
N PHE A 14 -5.40 9.11 3.89
CA PHE A 14 -4.08 8.44 3.86
C PHE A 14 -2.91 9.33 3.40
N LYS A 15 -3.19 10.60 3.04
CA LYS A 15 -2.30 11.48 2.25
C LYS A 15 -0.95 11.83 2.85
N GLU A 16 -0.76 11.79 4.16
CA GLU A 16 0.48 12.30 4.77
C GLU A 16 1.46 11.21 5.23
N ARG A 17 0.96 10.11 5.80
CA ARG A 17 1.82 9.00 6.28
C ARG A 17 2.00 7.88 5.28
N PHE A 18 1.02 7.60 4.41
CA PHE A 18 1.06 6.44 3.51
C PHE A 18 1.24 6.92 2.07
N LEU A 19 2.47 6.87 1.57
CA LEU A 19 2.77 7.23 0.19
C LEU A 19 2.80 5.97 -0.66
N MET A 20 1.92 5.92 -1.66
CA MET A 20 1.95 4.85 -2.66
C MET A 20 2.58 5.36 -3.96
N THR A 21 3.54 4.62 -4.48
CA THR A 21 4.15 4.85 -5.79
C THR A 21 4.08 3.58 -6.63
N SER A 22 4.27 3.69 -7.93
CA SER A 22 4.27 2.52 -8.82
C SER A 22 5.24 2.73 -9.98
N ASN A 23 5.69 1.63 -10.56
CA ASN A 23 6.27 1.59 -11.90
C ASN A 23 5.48 0.59 -12.75
N ILE A 24 5.96 0.28 -13.96
CA ILE A 24 5.24 -0.58 -14.92
C ILE A 24 4.86 -1.95 -14.31
N THR A 25 5.69 -2.50 -13.42
CA THR A 25 5.53 -3.88 -12.93
C THR A 25 5.29 -3.99 -11.43
N HIS A 26 5.53 -2.93 -10.65
CA HIS A 26 5.51 -2.97 -9.19
C HIS A 26 4.74 -1.79 -8.60
N VAL A 27 4.10 -2.05 -7.47
CA VAL A 27 3.49 -1.04 -6.60
C VAL A 27 4.26 -1.05 -5.28
N PHE A 28 4.59 0.15 -4.78
CA PHE A 28 5.33 0.36 -3.55
C PHE A 28 4.46 1.13 -2.55
N LEU A 29 4.44 0.70 -1.30
CA LEU A 29 3.85 1.42 -0.18
C LEU A 29 4.95 1.86 0.78
N ASN A 30 5.07 3.17 0.98
CA ASN A 30 5.99 3.77 1.93
C ASN A 30 5.20 4.38 3.10
N ILE A 31 5.43 3.87 4.31
CA ILE A 31 4.78 4.33 5.54
C ILE A 31 5.76 5.21 6.31
N LYS A 32 5.50 6.52 6.34
CA LYS A 32 6.26 7.49 7.14
C LYS A 32 5.83 7.41 8.60
N SER A 33 6.81 7.54 9.50
CA SER A 33 6.58 7.56 10.95
C SER A 33 5.80 6.34 11.43
N VAL A 34 6.34 5.15 11.13
CA VAL A 34 5.76 3.85 11.50
C VAL A 34 5.52 3.79 13.01
N ASN A 35 4.32 3.36 13.40
CA ASN A 35 3.94 3.11 14.79
C ASN A 35 3.27 1.74 14.94
N PHE A 36 2.99 1.34 16.19
CA PHE A 36 2.43 0.02 16.47
C PHE A 36 1.11 -0.28 15.74
N SER A 37 0.26 0.72 15.54
CA SER A 37 -1.02 0.59 14.84
C SER A 37 -0.87 0.34 13.34
N ASP A 38 0.33 0.53 12.79
CA ASP A 38 0.63 0.18 11.40
C ASP A 38 0.96 -1.32 11.24
N SER A 39 1.04 -2.09 12.33
CA SER A 39 1.13 -3.55 12.24
C SER A 39 -0.14 -4.12 11.62
N GLY A 40 -0.01 -5.01 10.64
CA GLY A 40 -1.15 -5.58 9.96
C GLY A 40 -0.80 -6.24 8.63
N LEU A 41 -1.83 -6.76 7.97
CA LEU A 41 -1.71 -7.40 6.67
C LEU A 41 -1.99 -6.38 5.56
N TYR A 42 -0.99 -6.15 4.72
CA TYR A 42 -1.04 -5.23 3.59
C TYR A 42 -1.22 -6.01 2.29
N PHE A 43 -2.29 -5.71 1.56
CA PHE A 43 -2.58 -6.38 0.30
C PHE A 43 -2.18 -5.51 -0.90
N CYS A 44 -1.51 -6.12 -1.86
CA CYS A 44 -1.27 -5.52 -3.17
C CYS A 44 -2.27 -6.11 -4.17
N GLY A 45 -2.96 -5.22 -4.86
CA GLY A 45 -4.05 -5.58 -5.75
C GLY A 45 -4.52 -4.39 -6.57
N HIS A 46 -5.38 -4.65 -7.55
CA HIS A 46 -6.06 -3.59 -8.28
C HIS A 46 -7.58 -3.81 -8.28
N LYS A 47 -8.30 -2.71 -8.38
CA LYS A 47 -9.75 -2.74 -8.55
C LYS A 47 -10.06 -3.10 -10.00
N ASN A 48 -10.92 -4.09 -10.20
CA ASN A 48 -11.46 -4.47 -11.49
C ASN A 48 -13.00 -4.37 -11.43
N GLY A 49 -13.54 -3.21 -11.80
CA GLY A 49 -14.97 -2.94 -11.69
C GLY A 49 -15.46 -3.00 -10.23
N ALA A 50 -16.39 -3.90 -9.94
CA ALA A 50 -16.90 -4.13 -8.57
C ALA A 50 -16.02 -5.08 -7.74
N SER A 51 -15.05 -5.75 -8.37
CA SER A 51 -14.20 -6.77 -7.74
C SER A 51 -12.81 -6.22 -7.44
N ALA A 52 -12.15 -6.82 -6.46
CA ALA A 52 -10.73 -6.60 -6.20
C ALA A 52 -9.94 -7.84 -6.61
N VAL A 53 -8.87 -7.65 -7.37
CA VAL A 53 -7.91 -8.71 -7.68
C VAL A 53 -6.69 -8.51 -6.78
N ILE A 54 -6.45 -9.45 -5.87
CA ILE A 54 -5.31 -9.44 -4.94
C ILE A 54 -4.24 -10.37 -5.52
N PHE A 55 -3.02 -9.85 -5.69
CA PHE A 55 -1.90 -10.64 -6.21
C PHE A 55 -0.73 -10.73 -5.22
N GLY A 56 -0.79 -10.03 -4.09
CA GLY A 56 0.22 -10.13 -3.04
C GLY A 56 -0.28 -9.71 -1.68
N ALA A 57 0.35 -10.24 -0.63
CA ALA A 57 0.10 -9.85 0.75
C ALA A 57 1.42 -9.82 1.53
N THR A 58 1.60 -8.80 2.35
CA THR A 58 2.76 -8.60 3.22
C THR A 58 2.29 -8.39 4.65
N HIS A 59 2.78 -9.21 5.57
CA HIS A 59 2.52 -8.99 7.00
C HIS A 59 3.60 -8.07 7.57
N LEU A 60 3.20 -6.89 8.01
CA LEU A 60 4.09 -5.94 8.70
C LEU A 60 3.87 -6.07 10.20
N LEU A 61 4.94 -6.35 10.94
CA LEU A 61 4.97 -6.36 12.40
C LEU A 61 5.90 -5.25 12.87
N VAL A 62 5.37 -4.32 13.66
CA VAL A 62 6.14 -3.20 14.22
C VAL A 62 6.51 -3.52 15.67
N TYR A 63 7.80 -3.51 15.96
CA TYR A 63 8.32 -3.68 17.31
C TYR A 63 8.82 -2.35 17.86
N GLY A 64 8.57 -2.12 19.15
CA GLY A 64 9.16 -1.01 19.87
C GLY A 64 10.49 -1.40 20.48
N LYS A 65 11.34 -0.40 20.72
CA LYS A 65 12.49 -0.54 21.60
C LYS A 65 12.06 -0.08 22.99
N ILE A 66 12.10 -0.99 23.97
CA ILE A 66 12.11 -0.57 25.38
C ILE A 66 13.47 0.08 25.61
N ILE A 67 13.48 1.35 26.01
CA ILE A 67 14.69 2.12 26.32
C ILE A 67 14.95 2.00 27.82
#